data_AF-A0A920H611-F1
#
_entry.id   AF-A0A920H611-F1
#
_cell.length_a   1.000
_cell.length_b   1.000
_cell.length_c   1.000
_cell.angle_alpha   90.00
_cell.angle_beta   90.00
_cell.angle_gamma   90.00
#
_symmetry.space_group_name_H-M   'P 1'
#
loop_
_entity.id
_entity.type
_entity.pdbx_description
1 polymer ?
#
loop_
_entity_poly.entity_id
_entity_poly.type
_entity_poly.pdbx_seq_one_letter_code
_entity_poly.pdbx_strand_id
1 'polypeptide(L)' 'MFKNIKVPENGKKITVNNDGSLSVPNNPIIPFIEGDGIGCDITPVMQM' A
#
# COMPACT_ATOMS: atom_id res chain seq x y z
N MET A 1 13.65 -8.27 -8.04
CA MET A 1 12.35 -7.99 -8.68
C MET A 1 11.30 -8.92 -8.10
N PHE A 2 10.08 -8.45 -7.83
CA PHE A 2 9.04 -9.31 -7.23
C PHE A 2 8.40 -10.20 -8.30
N LYS A 3 8.00 -11.41 -7.92
CA LYS A 3 7.38 -12.38 -8.84
C LYS A 3 5.96 -11.96 -9.26
N ASN A 4 5.15 -11.53 -8.31
CA ASN A 4 3.70 -11.31 -8.49
C ASN A 4 3.25 -9.89 -8.07
N ILE A 5 4.18 -8.97 -7.82
CA ILE A 5 3.86 -7.63 -7.30
C ILE A 5 4.41 -6.59 -8.26
N LYS A 6 3.53 -5.69 -8.72
CA LYS A 6 3.91 -4.50 -9.48
C LYS A 6 3.97 -3.30 -8.53
N VAL A 7 5.16 -2.75 -8.33
CA VAL A 7 5.34 -1.55 -7.52
C VAL A 7 4.88 -0.33 -8.35
N PRO A 8 4.06 0.57 -7.80
CA PRO A 8 3.67 1.80 -8.49
C PRO A 8 4.87 2.69 -8.79
N GLU A 9 5.02 3.13 -10.04
CA GLU A 9 6.18 3.93 -10.49
C GLU A 9 6.25 5.31 -9.82
N ASN A 10 5.08 5.93 -9.58
CA ASN A 10 4.97 7.28 -9.04
C ASN A 10 4.81 7.33 -7.52
N GLY A 11 4.83 6.19 -6.83
CA GLY A 11 4.68 6.14 -5.38
C GLY A 11 6.02 6.16 -4.65
N LYS A 12 6.03 6.62 -3.40
CA LYS A 12 7.20 6.60 -2.51
C LYS A 12 6.92 5.74 -1.27
N LYS A 13 7.95 5.02 -0.81
CA LYS A 13 7.85 4.16 0.37
C LYS A 13 7.75 5.01 1.64
N ILE A 14 6.93 4.58 2.59
CA ILE A 14 6.99 5.06 3.97
C ILE A 14 8.26 4.50 4.64
N THR A 15 8.99 5.33 5.37
CA THR A 15 10.18 4.91 6.14
C THR A 15 9.99 5.17 7.63
N VAL A 16 10.73 4.43 8.46
CA VAL A 16 10.75 4.59 9.92
C VAL A 16 12.07 5.27 10.31
N ASN A 17 11.98 6.33 11.11
CA ASN A 17 13.13 7.05 11.65
C ASN A 17 13.71 6.33 12.87
N ASN A 18 14.90 6.72 13.31
CA ASN A 18 15.57 6.09 14.46
C ASN A 18 14.80 6.24 15.78
N ASP A 19 13.96 7.27 15.90
CA ASP A 19 13.09 7.52 17.06
C ASP A 19 11.74 6.79 16.98
N GLY A 20 11.53 5.97 15.94
CA GLY A 20 10.30 5.23 15.70
C GLY A 20 9.20 6.03 15.01
N SER A 21 9.41 7.32 14.73
CA SER A 21 8.45 8.12 13.95
C SER A 21 8.42 7.69 12.47
N LEU A 22 7.27 7.90 11.81
CA LEU A 22 7.11 7.59 10.38
C LEU A 22 7.39 8.83 9.53
N SER A 23 8.25 8.68 8.53
CA SER A 23 8.34 9.63 7.43
C SER A 23 7.40 9.19 6.32
N VAL A 24 6.27 9.90 6.20
CA VAL A 24 5.21 9.60 5.25
C VAL A 24 5.26 10.63 4.11
N PRO A 25 5.54 10.22 2.86
CA PRO A 25 5.55 11.13 1.71
C PRO A 25 4.13 11.50 1.28
N ASN A 26 3.98 12.56 0.47
CA ASN A 26 2.68 12.99 -0.07
C ASN A 26 2.01 11.96 -1.00
N ASN A 27 2.80 11.04 -1.58
CA ASN A 27 2.37 9.99 -2.49
C ASN A 27 2.84 8.61 -2.00
N PRO A 28 2.30 8.12 -0.86
CA PRO A 28 2.78 6.89 -0.26
C PRO A 28 2.32 5.65 -1.03
N ILE A 29 3.18 4.63 -1.10
CA ILE A 29 2.78 3.29 -1.55
C ILE A 29 2.13 2.57 -0.36
N ILE A 30 0.84 2.24 -0.49
CA ILE A 30 0.07 1.48 0.51
C ILE A 30 -0.30 0.12 -0.11
N PRO A 31 0.34 -0.99 0.32
CA PRO A 31 -0.09 -2.32 -0.07
C PRO A 31 -1.44 -2.68 0.58
N PHE A 32 -2.29 -3.37 -0.15
CA PHE A 32 -3.51 -4.00 0.37
C PHE A 32 -3.62 -5.43 -0.16
N ILE A 33 -4.45 -6.23 0.50
CA ILE A 33 -4.84 -7.57 0.05
C ILE A 33 -6.37 -7.54 -0.02
N GLU A 34 -6.93 -7.98 -1.16
CA GLU A 34 -8.39 -8.00 -1.37
C GLU A 34 -9.12 -8.87 -0.34
N GLY A 35 -8.51 -10.00 0.03
CA GLY A 35 -9.11 -11.01 0.90
C GLY A 35 -10.05 -11.94 0.13
N ASP A 36 -10.55 -12.96 0.82
CA ASP A 36 -11.48 -13.94 0.26
C ASP A 36 -12.95 -13.51 0.49
N GLY A 37 -13.90 -14.24 -0.11
CA GLY A 37 -15.33 -14.03 0.12
C GLY A 37 -15.82 -12.67 -0.36
N ILE A 38 -16.43 -11.89 0.53
CA ILE A 38 -16.93 -10.53 0.21
C ILE A 38 -15.80 -9.49 0.03
N GLY A 39 -14.53 -9.89 0.14
CA GLY A 39 -13.38 -9.01 -0.10
C GLY A 39 -13.39 -8.38 -1.48
N CYS A 40 -13.87 -9.11 -2.50
CA CYS A 40 -14.04 -8.61 -3.86
C CYS A 40 -15.11 -7.52 -3.98
N ASP A 41 -16.09 -7.48 -3.06
CA ASP A 41 -17.13 -6.45 -3.02
C ASP A 41 -16.67 -5.22 -2.22
N ILE A 42 -15.99 -5.45 -1.09
CA ILE A 42 -15.66 -4.40 -0.12
C ILE A 42 -14.36 -3.66 -0.49
N THR A 43 -13.31 -4.38 -0.91
CA THR A 43 -11.99 -3.77 -1.18
C THR A 43 -12.04 -2.70 -2.27
N PRO A 44 -12.73 -2.89 -3.41
CA PRO A 44 -12.82 -1.85 -4.43
C PRO A 44 -13.51 -0.58 -3.92
N VAL A 45 -14.50 -0.71 -3.04
CA VAL A 45 -15.24 0.43 -2.47
C VAL A 45 -14.39 1.20 -1.45
N MET A 46 -13.56 0.50 -0.66
CA MET A 46 -12.63 1.13 0.28
C MET A 46 -11.57 2.01 -0.42
N GLN A 47 -11.24 1.70 -1.67
CA GLN A 47 -10.24 2.42 -2.46
C GLN A 47 -10.75 3.71 -3.12
N MET A 48 -12.07 3.92 -3.14
CA MET A 48 -12.70 5.07 -3.78
C MET A 48 -12.58 6.36 -2.97
#